data_AF-A0ABD5JBG8-F1
#
_entry.id   AF-A0ABD5JBG8-F1
#
_cell.length_a   1.000
_cell.length_b   1.000
_cell.length_c   1.000
_cell.angle_alpha   90.00
_cell.angle_beta   90.00
_cell.angle_gamma   90.00
#
_symmetry.space_group_name_H-M   'P 1'
#
loop_
_entity.id
_entity.type
_entity.pdbx_description
1 polymer ?
#
loop_
_entity_poly.entity_id
_entity_poly.type
_entity_poly.pdbx_seq_one_letter_code
_entity_poly.pdbx_strand_id
1 'polypeptide(L)'
;MLTISQLAAYAGVTVRAVRHYHRIGLLPEPERDRSGYRTYDAAAVVRLIRIRTLADAGVPLARVQELLAAGPEEFAGGVQEIDKALRAEIRRLQDTRSRLARLAAGEHLALPQSVVDYLDRLRGLGVEERYIEMERDAWIMIAAQVPHSIDSVIAKKHEELDDPDMVKLYSLLSGALDWPADDPRIVEVADIMERLMVRAVEAGEVGADDGIDDQFVDLLDSTMVESSRHAARLLAILEERGWRGWTRIERVPAERLNTELPPS
;
A
#
# COMPACT_ATOMS: atom_id res chain seq x y z
N MET A 1 -18.08 -49.61 -24.60
CA MET A 1 -17.12 -50.17 -23.63
C MET A 1 -15.76 -49.54 -23.91
N LEU A 2 -15.10 -49.00 -22.90
CA LEU A 2 -13.84 -48.26 -22.99
C LEU A 2 -12.75 -48.95 -22.18
N THR A 3 -11.50 -48.85 -22.62
CA THR A 3 -10.32 -49.21 -21.80
C THR A 3 -10.05 -48.13 -20.75
N ILE A 4 -9.22 -48.44 -19.74
CA ILE A 4 -8.84 -47.45 -18.72
C ILE A 4 -8.18 -46.20 -19.32
N SER A 5 -7.37 -46.36 -20.37
CA SER A 5 -6.70 -45.24 -21.06
C SER A 5 -7.71 -44.36 -21.79
N GLN A 6 -8.70 -44.97 -22.47
CA GLN A 6 -9.77 -44.23 -23.13
C GLN A 6 -10.67 -43.53 -22.10
N LEU A 7 -11.07 -44.21 -21.03
CA LEU A 7 -11.84 -43.61 -19.94
C LEU A 7 -11.14 -42.37 -19.37
N ALA A 8 -9.85 -42.50 -19.06
CA ALA A 8 -9.04 -41.41 -18.54
C ALA A 8 -9.01 -40.22 -19.52
N ALA A 9 -8.80 -40.48 -20.81
CA ALA A 9 -8.81 -39.45 -21.85
C ALA A 9 -10.19 -38.75 -21.96
N TYR A 10 -11.29 -39.50 -21.98
CA TYR A 10 -12.65 -38.92 -22.08
C TYR A 10 -13.02 -38.07 -20.87
N ALA A 11 -12.61 -38.46 -19.67
CA ALA A 11 -12.83 -37.67 -18.47
C ALA A 11 -11.76 -36.57 -18.25
N GLY A 12 -10.73 -36.54 -19.09
CA GLY A 12 -9.57 -35.64 -19.01
C GLY A 12 -8.80 -35.77 -17.69
N VAL A 13 -8.66 -37.00 -17.19
CA VAL A 13 -7.82 -37.33 -16.02
C VAL A 13 -6.69 -38.26 -16.43
N THR A 14 -5.72 -38.48 -15.55
CA THR A 14 -4.66 -39.46 -15.80
C THR A 14 -5.11 -40.87 -15.48
N VAL A 15 -4.54 -41.89 -16.13
CA VAL A 15 -4.75 -43.31 -15.76
C VAL A 15 -4.37 -43.56 -14.29
N ARG A 16 -3.35 -42.85 -13.78
CA ARG A 16 -2.96 -42.88 -12.36
C ARG A 16 -4.09 -42.41 -11.44
N ALA A 17 -4.80 -41.34 -11.82
CA ALA A 17 -5.96 -40.85 -11.06
C ALA A 17 -7.10 -41.88 -11.06
N VAL A 18 -7.40 -42.51 -12.20
CA VAL A 18 -8.42 -43.58 -12.27
C VAL A 18 -8.07 -44.74 -11.33
N ARG A 19 -6.81 -45.20 -11.33
CA ARG A 19 -6.33 -46.25 -10.41
C ARG A 19 -6.39 -45.81 -8.94
N HIS A 20 -6.15 -44.53 -8.67
CA HIS A 20 -6.27 -43.99 -7.32
C HIS A 20 -7.73 -44.02 -6.85
N TYR A 21 -8.66 -43.55 -7.67
CA TYR A 21 -10.10 -43.55 -7.36
C TYR A 21 -10.68 -44.95 -7.18
N HIS A 22 -10.17 -45.94 -7.92
CA HIS A 22 -10.47 -47.34 -7.65
C HIS A 22 -10.01 -47.79 -6.27
N ARG A 23 -8.74 -47.50 -5.92
CA ARG A 23 -8.15 -47.92 -4.64
C ARG A 23 -8.89 -47.36 -3.42
N ILE A 24 -9.38 -46.13 -3.51
CA ILE A 24 -10.13 -45.47 -2.43
C ILE A 24 -11.64 -45.73 -2.51
N GLY A 25 -12.11 -46.57 -3.45
CA GLY A 25 -13.52 -46.92 -3.60
C GLY A 25 -14.41 -45.82 -4.21
N LEU A 26 -13.83 -44.73 -4.70
CA LEU A 26 -14.59 -43.61 -5.27
C LEU A 26 -15.14 -43.93 -6.67
N LEU A 27 -14.40 -44.73 -7.44
CA LEU A 27 -14.84 -45.31 -8.71
C LEU A 27 -14.88 -46.84 -8.55
N PRO A 28 -16.02 -47.51 -8.73
CA PRO A 28 -16.09 -48.97 -8.68
C PRO A 28 -15.19 -49.61 -9.76
N GLU A 29 -14.43 -50.65 -9.41
CA GLU A 29 -13.70 -51.44 -10.40
C GLU A 29 -14.69 -52.34 -11.16
N PRO A 30 -14.79 -52.24 -12.50
CA PRO A 30 -15.64 -53.13 -13.27
C PRO A 30 -15.04 -54.55 -13.30
N GLU A 31 -15.92 -55.53 -13.53
CA GLU A 31 -15.51 -56.90 -13.78
C GLU A 31 -14.61 -57.00 -15.03
N ARG A 32 -13.78 -58.04 -15.06
CA ARG A 32 -12.95 -58.33 -16.24
C ARG A 32 -13.83 -58.99 -17.30
N ASP A 33 -13.68 -58.55 -18.54
CA ASP A 33 -14.32 -59.18 -19.68
C ASP A 33 -13.74 -60.59 -19.95
N ARG A 34 -14.31 -61.30 -20.94
CA ARG A 34 -13.85 -62.64 -21.35
C ARG A 34 -12.39 -62.67 -21.83
N SER A 35 -11.82 -61.52 -22.15
CA SER A 35 -10.44 -61.33 -22.61
C SER A 35 -9.49 -60.96 -21.45
N GLY A 36 -10.01 -60.81 -20.22
CA GLY A 36 -9.25 -60.46 -19.03
C GLY A 36 -9.08 -58.94 -18.79
N TYR A 37 -9.64 -58.09 -19.66
CA TYR A 37 -9.51 -56.63 -19.57
C TYR A 37 -10.68 -55.99 -18.82
N ARG A 38 -10.41 -54.88 -18.14
CA ARG A 38 -11.45 -54.05 -17.52
C ARG A 38 -12.07 -53.15 -18.58
N THR A 39 -13.39 -53.21 -18.70
CA THR A 39 -14.15 -52.38 -19.63
C THR A 39 -15.09 -51.45 -18.89
N TYR A 40 -15.13 -50.19 -19.31
CA TYR A 40 -15.93 -49.14 -18.69
C TYR A 40 -17.06 -48.69 -19.63
N ASP A 41 -18.24 -48.44 -19.06
CA ASP A 41 -19.40 -47.96 -19.80
C ASP A 41 -19.53 -46.43 -19.72
N ALA A 42 -20.61 -45.89 -20.27
CA ALA A 42 -20.88 -44.45 -20.21
C ALA A 42 -21.14 -43.97 -18.78
N ALA A 43 -21.71 -44.81 -17.90
CA ALA A 43 -21.94 -44.45 -16.51
C ALA A 43 -20.63 -44.22 -15.75
N ALA A 44 -19.60 -45.04 -16.01
CA ALA A 44 -18.26 -44.83 -15.48
C ALA A 44 -17.64 -43.50 -15.95
N VAL A 45 -17.84 -43.12 -17.21
CA VAL A 45 -17.38 -41.82 -17.74
C VAL A 45 -18.08 -40.67 -17.00
N VAL A 46 -19.40 -40.70 -16.90
CA VAL A 46 -20.19 -39.66 -16.20
C VAL A 46 -19.78 -39.55 -14.74
N ARG A 47 -19.59 -40.68 -14.04
CA ARG A 47 -19.13 -40.70 -12.66
C ARG A 47 -17.74 -40.07 -12.52
N LEU A 48 -16.81 -40.41 -13.42
CA LEU A 48 -15.46 -39.88 -13.38
C LEU A 48 -15.42 -38.36 -13.67
N ILE A 49 -16.25 -37.87 -14.58
CA ILE A 49 -16.43 -36.43 -14.83
C ILE A 49 -16.93 -35.74 -13.56
N ARG A 50 -17.95 -36.28 -12.88
CA ARG A 50 -18.47 -35.71 -11.62
C ARG A 50 -17.41 -35.67 -10.52
N ILE A 51 -16.65 -36.76 -10.36
CA ILE A 51 -15.53 -36.81 -9.40
C ILE A 51 -14.55 -35.68 -9.70
N ARG A 52 -14.13 -35.55 -10.96
CA ARG A 52 -13.19 -34.51 -11.38
C ARG A 52 -13.75 -33.12 -11.12
N THR A 53 -14.97 -32.81 -11.55
CA THR A 53 -15.56 -31.47 -11.38
C THR A 53 -15.60 -31.06 -9.91
N LEU A 54 -15.99 -31.97 -9.00
CA LEU A 54 -16.02 -31.67 -7.57
C LEU A 54 -14.61 -31.53 -6.98
N ALA A 55 -13.67 -32.39 -7.37
CA ALA A 55 -12.29 -32.31 -6.91
C ALA A 55 -11.59 -31.03 -7.41
N ASP A 56 -11.81 -30.63 -8.66
CA ASP A 56 -11.28 -29.40 -9.26
C ASP A 56 -11.90 -28.15 -8.60
N ALA A 57 -13.12 -28.26 -8.06
CA ALA A 57 -13.76 -27.23 -7.22
C ALA A 57 -13.24 -27.22 -5.77
N GLY A 58 -12.24 -28.04 -5.43
CA GLY A 58 -11.62 -28.10 -4.11
C GLY A 58 -12.38 -28.93 -3.08
N VAL A 59 -13.38 -29.72 -3.51
CA VAL A 59 -14.16 -30.57 -2.60
C VAL A 59 -13.31 -31.79 -2.17
N PRO A 60 -13.14 -32.05 -0.85
CA PRO A 60 -12.41 -33.21 -0.38
C PRO A 60 -12.99 -34.53 -0.91
N LEU A 61 -12.14 -35.48 -1.32
CA LEU A 61 -12.58 -36.74 -1.95
C LEU A 61 -13.53 -37.57 -1.07
N ALA A 62 -13.42 -37.49 0.26
CA ALA A 62 -14.38 -38.10 1.17
C ALA A 62 -15.80 -37.52 1.00
N ARG A 63 -15.91 -36.19 0.90
CA ARG A 63 -17.19 -35.52 0.63
C ARG A 63 -17.71 -35.80 -0.77
N VAL A 64 -16.82 -35.93 -1.76
CA VAL A 64 -17.20 -36.38 -3.12
C VAL A 64 -17.83 -37.77 -3.07
N GLN A 65 -17.27 -38.68 -2.27
CA GLN A 65 -17.83 -40.03 -2.11
C GLN A 65 -19.25 -40.00 -1.53
N GLU A 66 -19.47 -39.22 -0.47
CA GLU A 66 -20.78 -39.03 0.15
C GLU A 66 -21.80 -38.49 -0.86
N LEU A 67 -21.44 -37.44 -1.60
CA LEU A 67 -22.32 -36.85 -2.61
C LEU A 67 -22.68 -37.85 -3.72
N LEU A 68 -21.71 -38.62 -4.19
CA LEU A 68 -21.94 -39.60 -5.26
C LEU A 68 -22.70 -40.86 -4.81
N ALA A 69 -22.84 -41.08 -3.51
CA ALA A 69 -23.67 -42.13 -2.93
C ALA A 69 -25.09 -41.63 -2.60
N ALA A 70 -25.28 -40.30 -2.51
CA ALA A 70 -26.53 -39.67 -2.15
C ALA A 70 -27.59 -39.74 -3.27
N GLY A 71 -28.86 -39.58 -2.88
CA GLY A 71 -29.97 -39.46 -3.82
C GLY A 71 -29.90 -38.15 -4.64
N PRO A 72 -30.67 -38.02 -5.74
CA PRO A 72 -30.64 -36.82 -6.59
C PRO A 72 -30.89 -35.50 -5.84
N GLU A 73 -31.83 -35.48 -4.89
CA GLU A 73 -32.16 -34.28 -4.10
C GLU A 73 -31.05 -33.91 -3.11
N GLU A 74 -30.51 -34.89 -2.39
CA GLU A 74 -29.40 -34.70 -1.45
C GLU A 74 -28.12 -34.27 -2.18
N PHE A 75 -27.85 -34.82 -3.35
CA PHE A 75 -26.74 -34.39 -4.20
C PHE A 75 -26.92 -32.92 -4.61
N ALA A 76 -28.11 -32.54 -5.06
CA ALA A 76 -28.40 -31.15 -5.44
C ALA A 76 -28.21 -30.19 -4.26
N GLY A 77 -28.74 -30.53 -3.08
CA GLY A 77 -28.55 -29.74 -1.86
C GLY A 77 -27.07 -29.63 -1.45
N GLY A 78 -26.33 -30.74 -1.54
CA GLY A 78 -24.89 -30.75 -1.25
C GLY A 78 -24.07 -29.86 -2.20
N VAL A 79 -24.42 -29.85 -3.50
CA VAL A 79 -23.80 -28.94 -4.48
C VAL A 79 -24.15 -27.49 -4.20
N GLN A 80 -25.39 -27.18 -3.78
CA GLN A 80 -25.78 -25.82 -3.40
C GLN A 80 -25.01 -25.31 -2.18
N GLU A 81 -24.78 -26.15 -1.18
CA GLU A 81 -23.96 -25.77 -0.02
C GLU A 81 -22.49 -25.51 -0.41
N ILE A 82 -21.93 -26.30 -1.33
CA ILE A 82 -20.59 -26.04 -1.89
C ILE A 82 -20.54 -24.69 -2.61
N ASP A 83 -21.51 -24.40 -3.50
CA ASP A 83 -21.59 -23.12 -4.21
C ASP A 83 -21.72 -21.94 -3.23
N LYS A 84 -22.53 -22.09 -2.18
CA LYS A 84 -22.67 -21.07 -1.13
C LYS A 84 -21.35 -20.80 -0.40
N ALA A 85 -20.61 -21.85 -0.05
CA ALA A 85 -19.29 -21.74 0.58
C ALA A 85 -18.29 -21.06 -0.36
N LEU A 86 -18.25 -21.45 -1.64
CA LEU A 86 -17.39 -20.82 -2.65
C LEU A 86 -17.71 -19.34 -2.84
N ARG A 87 -18.99 -18.94 -2.88
CA ARG A 87 -19.39 -17.53 -2.95
C ARG A 87 -18.94 -16.75 -1.72
N ALA A 88 -18.99 -17.35 -0.53
CA ALA A 88 -18.50 -16.71 0.68
C ALA A 88 -16.98 -16.50 0.64
N GLU A 89 -16.24 -17.51 0.16
CA GLU A 89 -14.78 -17.41 0.01
C GLU A 89 -14.38 -16.39 -1.07
N ILE A 90 -15.09 -16.35 -2.20
CA ILE A 90 -14.88 -15.32 -3.24
C ILE A 90 -15.07 -13.92 -2.65
N ARG A 91 -16.14 -13.68 -1.87
CA ARG A 91 -16.35 -12.39 -1.20
C ARG A 91 -15.20 -12.06 -0.25
N ARG A 92 -14.76 -13.02 0.56
CA ARG A 92 -13.62 -12.84 1.49
C ARG A 92 -12.32 -12.49 0.75
N LEU A 93 -12.04 -13.18 -0.35
CA LEU A 93 -10.86 -12.92 -1.18
C LEU A 93 -10.95 -11.56 -1.89
N GLN A 94 -12.13 -11.17 -2.37
CA GLN A 94 -12.37 -9.84 -2.93
C GLN A 94 -12.16 -8.74 -1.89
N ASP A 95 -12.70 -8.89 -0.68
CA ASP A 95 -12.49 -7.94 0.41
C ASP A 95 -11.01 -7.83 0.80
N THR A 96 -10.32 -8.97 0.88
CA THR A 96 -8.88 -9.01 1.17
C THR A 96 -8.09 -8.29 0.08
N ARG A 97 -8.40 -8.56 -1.20
CA ARG A 97 -7.78 -7.88 -2.34
C ARG A 97 -8.05 -6.38 -2.29
N SER A 98 -9.26 -5.94 -1.95
CA SER A 98 -9.58 -4.53 -1.78
C SER A 98 -8.79 -3.88 -0.65
N ARG A 99 -8.61 -4.55 0.49
CA ARG A 99 -7.77 -4.06 1.59
C ARG A 99 -6.30 -3.94 1.19
N LEU A 100 -5.76 -4.94 0.48
CA LEU A 100 -4.41 -4.90 -0.05
C LEU A 100 -4.23 -3.81 -1.11
N ALA A 101 -5.20 -3.62 -1.99
CA ALA A 101 -5.18 -2.53 -2.96
C ALA A 101 -5.18 -1.16 -2.28
N ARG A 102 -5.96 -0.98 -1.21
CA ARG A 102 -5.96 0.26 -0.42
C ARG A 102 -4.65 0.49 0.34
N LEU A 103 -3.99 -0.58 0.79
CA LEU A 103 -2.67 -0.50 1.42
C LEU A 103 -1.57 -0.16 0.38
N ALA A 104 -1.57 -0.87 -0.75
CA ALA A 104 -0.59 -0.70 -1.82
C ALA A 104 -0.74 0.63 -2.56
N ALA A 105 -1.96 1.17 -2.64
CA ALA A 105 -2.21 2.46 -3.25
C ALA A 105 -1.71 3.63 -2.40
N GLY A 106 -1.36 3.46 -1.11
CA GLY A 106 -0.89 4.55 -0.25
C GLY A 106 -1.86 5.73 -0.03
N GLU A 107 -2.96 5.80 -0.78
CA GLU A 107 -3.75 7.03 -0.97
C GLU A 107 -5.05 7.06 -0.17
N HIS A 108 -5.61 5.93 0.29
CA HIS A 108 -7.01 5.90 0.79
C HIS A 108 -7.30 5.08 2.06
N LEU A 109 -6.29 4.84 2.90
CA LEU A 109 -6.52 4.33 4.25
C LEU A 109 -6.01 5.23 5.39
N ALA A 110 -5.24 6.27 5.09
CA ALA A 110 -4.70 7.17 6.12
C ALA A 110 -4.73 8.66 5.75
N LEU A 111 -4.71 9.01 4.46
CA LEU A 111 -4.65 10.40 4.02
C LEU A 111 -6.03 10.92 3.60
N PRO A 112 -6.47 12.08 4.13
CA PRO A 112 -7.60 12.83 3.59
C PRO A 112 -7.41 13.18 2.11
N GLN A 113 -8.52 13.33 1.37
CA GLN A 113 -8.47 13.68 -0.06
C GLN A 113 -7.73 15.01 -0.31
N SER A 114 -7.84 15.96 0.61
CA SER A 114 -7.10 17.23 0.55
C SER A 114 -5.59 17.00 0.43
N VAL A 115 -5.02 16.08 1.20
CA VAL A 115 -3.59 15.74 1.13
C VAL A 115 -3.25 15.11 -0.22
N VAL A 116 -4.11 14.22 -0.75
CA VAL A 116 -3.90 13.60 -2.06
C VAL A 116 -3.85 14.67 -3.16
N ASP A 117 -4.81 15.61 -3.15
CA ASP A 117 -4.87 16.71 -4.11
C ASP A 117 -3.63 17.63 -4.00
N TYR A 118 -3.10 17.82 -2.79
CA TYR A 118 -1.85 18.53 -2.53
C TYR A 118 -0.62 17.81 -3.13
N LEU A 119 -0.49 16.51 -2.92
CA LEU A 119 0.62 15.72 -3.50
C LEU A 119 0.53 15.67 -5.03
N ASP A 120 -0.67 15.55 -5.59
CA ASP A 120 -0.93 15.64 -7.03
C ASP A 120 -0.48 17.00 -7.59
N ARG A 121 -0.74 18.09 -6.86
CA ARG A 121 -0.28 19.43 -7.24
C ARG A 121 1.24 19.52 -7.26
N LEU A 122 1.94 18.94 -6.27
CA LEU A 122 3.41 18.88 -6.29
C LEU A 122 3.94 18.09 -7.49
N ARG A 123 3.33 16.95 -7.86
CA ARG A 123 3.68 16.22 -9.08
C ARG A 123 3.51 17.10 -10.32
N GLY A 124 2.42 17.85 -10.41
CA GLY A 124 2.16 18.80 -11.49
C GLY A 124 3.19 19.92 -11.60
N LEU A 125 3.82 20.29 -10.48
CA LEU A 125 4.90 21.28 -10.42
C LEU A 125 6.29 20.71 -10.76
N GLY A 126 6.39 19.42 -11.04
CA GLY A 126 7.65 18.76 -11.41
C GLY A 126 8.55 18.40 -10.23
N VAL A 127 7.99 18.31 -9.01
CA VAL A 127 8.69 17.80 -7.84
C VAL A 127 8.98 16.30 -8.03
N GLU A 128 10.19 15.86 -7.69
CA GLU A 128 10.58 14.46 -7.88
C GLU A 128 9.80 13.49 -6.97
N GLU A 129 9.45 12.30 -7.48
CA GLU A 129 8.59 11.34 -6.78
C GLU A 129 9.16 10.91 -5.41
N ARG A 130 10.49 10.80 -5.29
CA ARG A 130 11.16 10.48 -4.02
C ARG A 130 10.88 11.53 -2.94
N TYR A 131 10.85 12.81 -3.31
CA TYR A 131 10.52 13.88 -2.38
C TYR A 131 9.03 13.83 -2.01
N ILE A 132 8.17 13.49 -2.97
CA ILE A 132 6.72 13.34 -2.77
C ILE A 132 6.40 12.17 -1.85
N GLU A 133 7.14 11.07 -1.92
CA GLU A 133 7.02 9.96 -0.97
C GLU A 133 7.39 10.40 0.45
N MET A 134 8.44 11.22 0.61
CA MET A 134 8.81 11.78 1.92
C MET A 134 7.72 12.72 2.47
N GLU A 135 7.20 13.63 1.64
CA GLU A 135 6.07 14.51 1.99
C GLU A 135 4.84 13.70 2.38
N ARG A 136 4.50 12.66 1.60
CA ARG A 136 3.37 11.76 1.89
C ARG A 136 3.53 11.13 3.27
N ASP A 137 4.70 10.59 3.57
CA ASP A 137 4.94 9.89 4.84
C ASP A 137 4.88 10.87 6.03
N ALA A 138 5.35 12.11 5.86
CA ALA A 138 5.16 13.18 6.83
C ALA A 138 3.68 13.52 7.05
N TRP A 139 2.90 13.67 5.97
CA TRP A 139 1.46 13.95 6.06
C TRP A 139 0.65 12.82 6.67
N ILE A 140 1.08 11.56 6.52
CA ILE A 140 0.43 10.42 7.20
C ILE A 140 0.54 10.59 8.72
N MET A 141 1.71 10.99 9.21
CA MET A 141 1.93 11.23 10.62
C MET A 141 1.14 12.45 11.11
N ILE A 142 1.16 13.56 10.35
CA ILE A 142 0.43 14.79 10.72
C ILE A 142 -1.08 14.55 10.73
N ALA A 143 -1.64 13.91 9.70
CA ALA A 143 -3.07 13.61 9.62
C ALA A 143 -3.55 12.71 10.76
N ALA A 144 -2.67 11.86 11.30
CA ALA A 144 -2.98 11.02 12.47
C ALA A 144 -3.09 11.83 13.78
N GLN A 145 -2.29 12.90 13.93
CA GLN A 145 -2.32 13.73 15.14
C GLN A 145 -3.41 14.80 15.13
N VAL A 146 -3.68 15.38 13.95
CA VAL A 146 -4.61 16.50 13.81
C VAL A 146 -5.72 16.22 12.79
N PRO A 147 -6.51 15.14 12.96
CA PRO A 147 -7.49 14.70 11.95
C PRO A 147 -8.62 15.72 11.72
N HIS A 148 -8.85 16.64 12.64
CA HIS A 148 -9.92 17.64 12.55
C HIS A 148 -9.49 18.97 11.91
N SER A 149 -8.19 19.26 11.84
CA SER A 149 -7.67 20.51 11.25
C SER A 149 -6.87 20.28 9.95
N ILE A 150 -6.59 19.03 9.60
CA ILE A 150 -5.80 18.66 8.41
C ILE A 150 -6.26 19.35 7.12
N ASP A 151 -7.57 19.47 6.88
CA ASP A 151 -8.09 20.13 5.69
C ASP A 151 -7.76 21.64 5.66
N SER A 152 -7.79 22.30 6.82
CA SER A 152 -7.43 23.72 6.93
C SER A 152 -5.92 23.93 6.75
N VAL A 153 -5.11 22.99 7.26
CA VAL A 153 -3.66 23.03 7.10
C VAL A 153 -3.28 22.84 5.62
N ILE A 154 -3.91 21.87 4.95
CA ILE A 154 -3.66 21.62 3.52
C ILE A 154 -4.18 22.77 2.65
N ALA A 155 -5.30 23.40 3.00
CA ALA A 155 -5.75 24.61 2.30
C ALA A 155 -4.70 25.72 2.35
N LYS A 156 -4.10 25.98 3.52
CA LYS A 156 -2.99 26.94 3.64
C LYS A 156 -1.78 26.53 2.80
N LYS A 157 -1.44 25.24 2.77
CA LYS A 157 -0.34 24.73 1.93
C LYS A 157 -0.60 24.92 0.43
N HIS A 158 -1.86 24.82 -0.01
CA HIS A 158 -2.22 25.15 -1.39
C HIS A 158 -2.06 26.64 -1.71
N GLU A 159 -2.40 27.53 -0.78
CA GLU A 159 -2.17 28.98 -0.93
C GLU A 159 -0.67 29.30 -0.97
N GLU A 160 0.14 28.66 -0.12
CA GLU A 160 1.60 28.78 -0.15
C GLU A 160 2.18 28.35 -1.52
N LEU A 161 1.61 27.32 -2.15
CA LEU A 161 2.02 26.87 -3.49
C LEU A 161 1.60 27.82 -4.63
N ASP A 162 0.89 28.91 -4.35
CA ASP A 162 0.71 30.01 -5.31
C ASP A 162 1.89 30.99 -5.31
N ASP A 163 2.74 30.97 -4.27
CA ASP A 163 3.96 31.78 -4.18
C ASP A 163 5.08 31.17 -5.06
N PRO A 164 5.61 31.91 -6.05
CA PRO A 164 6.73 31.44 -6.88
C PRO A 164 7.98 31.06 -6.08
N ASP A 165 8.27 31.73 -4.96
CA ASP A 165 9.39 31.38 -4.09
C ASP A 165 9.16 30.00 -3.44
N MET A 166 7.93 29.67 -3.04
CA MET A 166 7.60 28.34 -2.50
C MET A 166 7.74 27.24 -3.55
N VAL A 167 7.21 27.45 -4.76
CA VAL A 167 7.36 26.49 -5.86
C VAL A 167 8.84 26.26 -6.17
N LYS A 168 9.63 27.32 -6.20
CA LYS A 168 11.09 27.23 -6.40
C LYS A 168 11.78 26.49 -5.26
N LEU A 169 11.35 26.69 -4.01
CA LEU A 169 11.86 25.98 -2.85
C LEU A 169 11.65 24.47 -2.99
N TYR A 170 10.43 24.01 -3.29
CA TYR A 170 10.15 22.57 -3.50
C TYR A 170 10.97 21.96 -4.64
N SER A 171 11.13 22.69 -5.75
CA SER A 171 11.99 22.23 -6.85
C SER A 171 13.45 22.05 -6.41
N LEU A 172 14.02 23.03 -5.69
CA LEU A 172 15.39 22.95 -5.21
C LEU A 172 15.57 21.86 -4.14
N LEU A 173 14.63 21.72 -3.19
CA LEU A 173 14.68 20.68 -2.16
C LEU A 173 14.56 19.28 -2.75
N SER A 174 13.68 19.09 -3.73
CA SER A 174 13.54 17.81 -4.43
C SER A 174 14.81 17.41 -5.18
N GLY A 175 15.53 18.36 -5.79
CA GLY A 175 16.83 18.09 -6.42
C GLY A 175 17.99 17.99 -5.43
N ALA A 176 17.93 18.68 -4.28
CA ALA A 176 18.99 18.71 -3.26
C ALA A 176 19.33 17.33 -2.72
N LEU A 177 18.32 16.47 -2.68
CA LEU A 177 18.41 15.04 -2.44
C LEU A 177 19.57 14.35 -3.19
N ASP A 178 19.96 14.79 -4.37
CA ASP A 178 21.05 14.22 -5.17
C ASP A 178 22.36 15.02 -5.16
N TRP A 179 22.38 16.20 -4.53
CA TRP A 179 23.56 17.07 -4.54
C TRP A 179 24.69 16.56 -3.64
N PRO A 180 25.96 16.89 -3.95
CA PRO A 180 27.07 16.74 -3.01
C PRO A 180 26.82 17.53 -1.72
N ALA A 181 27.38 17.11 -0.58
CA ALA A 181 27.16 17.78 0.72
C ALA A 181 27.55 19.27 0.72
N ASP A 182 28.60 19.61 -0.03
CA ASP A 182 29.14 20.98 -0.13
C ASP A 182 28.56 21.78 -1.31
N ASP A 183 27.46 21.32 -1.93
CA ASP A 183 26.87 22.01 -3.08
C ASP A 183 26.51 23.47 -2.75
N PRO A 184 26.94 24.46 -3.54
CA PRO A 184 26.71 25.86 -3.25
C PRO A 184 25.24 26.27 -3.36
N ARG A 185 24.40 25.49 -4.07
CA ARG A 185 22.97 25.78 -4.22
C ARG A 185 22.18 25.67 -2.92
N ILE A 186 22.74 25.06 -1.86
CA ILE A 186 22.09 25.07 -0.54
C ILE A 186 21.99 26.49 0.04
N VAL A 187 22.88 27.41 -0.37
CA VAL A 187 22.79 28.83 0.01
C VAL A 187 21.57 29.48 -0.66
N GLU A 188 21.27 29.14 -1.91
CA GLU A 188 20.08 29.62 -2.60
C GLU A 188 18.79 29.12 -1.92
N VAL A 189 18.79 27.87 -1.44
CA VAL A 189 17.69 27.33 -0.62
C VAL A 189 17.51 28.18 0.65
N ALA A 190 18.60 28.48 1.37
CA ALA A 190 18.57 29.33 2.55
C ALA A 190 18.05 30.74 2.25
N ASP A 191 18.47 31.34 1.13
CA ASP A 191 18.03 32.67 0.71
C ASP A 191 16.52 32.72 0.41
N ILE A 192 15.98 31.67 -0.21
CA ILE A 192 14.53 31.56 -0.48
C ILE A 192 13.76 31.38 0.83
N MET A 193 14.23 30.48 1.70
CA MET A 193 13.61 30.26 3.01
C MET A 193 13.60 31.52 3.85
N GLU A 194 14.71 32.26 3.92
CA GLU A 194 14.79 33.52 4.66
C GLU A 194 13.77 34.55 4.16
N ARG A 195 13.61 34.70 2.84
CA ARG A 195 12.59 35.61 2.29
C ARG A 195 11.17 35.20 2.69
N LEU A 196 10.87 33.90 2.64
CA LEU A 196 9.57 33.36 3.05
C LEU A 196 9.32 33.57 4.55
N MET A 197 10.33 33.31 5.38
CA MET A 197 10.29 33.52 6.83
C MET A 197 10.06 35.00 7.18
N VAL A 198 10.78 35.93 6.53
CA VAL A 198 10.57 37.38 6.72
C VAL A 198 9.13 37.76 6.38
N ARG A 199 8.60 37.30 5.25
CA ARG A 199 7.21 37.58 4.84
C ARG A 199 6.21 37.02 5.84
N ALA A 200 6.43 35.82 6.37
CA ALA A 200 5.58 35.21 7.38
C ALA A 200 5.58 36.01 8.70
N VAL A 201 6.73 36.53 9.13
CA VAL A 201 6.81 37.42 10.31
C VAL A 201 6.05 38.73 10.06
N GLU A 202 6.24 39.35 8.90
CA GLU A 202 5.56 40.60 8.53
C GLU A 202 4.04 40.43 8.43
N ALA A 203 3.58 39.26 7.98
CA ALA A 203 2.16 38.91 7.93
C ALA A 203 1.57 38.51 9.30
N GLY A 204 2.40 38.36 10.34
CA GLY A 204 1.97 37.94 11.67
C GLY A 204 1.60 36.45 11.76
N GLU A 205 2.13 35.63 10.86
CA GLU A 205 1.83 34.19 10.77
C GLU A 205 2.74 33.31 11.63
N VAL A 206 3.65 33.92 12.38
CA VAL A 206 4.65 33.24 13.20
C VAL A 206 4.17 33.14 14.65
N GLY A 207 4.20 31.93 15.21
CA GLY A 207 3.75 31.65 16.59
C GLY A 207 2.26 31.37 16.76
N ALA A 208 1.55 31.09 15.67
CA ALA A 208 0.17 30.57 15.73
C ALA A 208 0.18 29.13 16.26
N ASP A 209 -0.76 28.81 17.15
CA ASP A 209 -1.03 27.44 17.60
C ASP A 209 -1.58 26.64 16.41
N ASP A 210 -0.73 25.80 15.82
CA ASP A 210 -1.07 24.88 14.73
C ASP A 210 -1.77 23.61 15.25
N GLY A 211 -1.94 23.48 16.58
CA GLY A 211 -2.54 22.34 17.25
C GLY A 211 -1.64 21.10 17.25
N ILE A 212 -0.35 21.25 16.93
CA ILE A 212 0.64 20.18 16.88
C ILE A 212 1.52 20.26 18.13
N ASP A 213 1.62 19.14 18.87
CA ASP A 213 2.45 19.06 20.08
C ASP A 213 3.96 19.18 19.77
N ASP A 214 4.70 19.82 20.68
CA ASP A 214 6.14 20.09 20.54
C ASP A 214 6.97 18.82 20.32
N GLN A 215 6.61 17.71 20.96
CA GLN A 215 7.33 16.44 20.78
C GLN A 215 7.17 15.88 19.36
N PHE A 216 6.06 16.19 18.70
CA PHE A 216 5.80 15.77 17.33
C PHE A 216 6.47 16.70 16.32
N VAL A 217 6.54 18.00 16.61
CA VAL A 217 7.36 18.96 15.87
C VAL A 217 8.84 18.54 15.86
N ASP A 218 9.38 18.15 17.02
CA ASP A 218 10.75 17.63 17.14
C ASP A 218 10.96 16.33 16.34
N LEU A 219 9.94 15.47 16.27
CA LEU A 219 9.98 14.24 15.48
C LEU A 219 10.03 14.53 13.97
N LEU A 220 9.24 15.50 13.49
CA LEU A 220 9.27 15.92 12.08
C LEU A 220 10.62 16.56 11.73
N ASP A 221 11.12 17.45 12.59
CA ASP A 221 12.41 18.11 12.40
C ASP A 221 13.57 17.10 12.38
N SER A 222 13.59 16.15 13.31
CA SER A 222 14.61 15.08 13.34
C SER A 222 14.53 14.15 12.12
N THR A 223 13.33 13.76 11.70
CA THR A 223 13.13 12.92 10.50
C THR A 223 13.63 13.61 9.23
N MET A 224 13.40 14.92 9.12
CA MET A 224 13.92 15.74 8.02
C MET A 224 15.45 15.89 8.04
N VAL A 225 16.03 16.07 9.23
CA VAL A 225 17.50 16.14 9.40
C VAL A 225 18.16 14.81 9.07
N GLU A 226 17.57 13.68 9.47
CA GLU A 226 18.09 12.34 9.18
C GLU A 226 17.98 11.95 7.70
N SER A 227 16.91 12.42 7.02
CA SER A 227 16.65 12.10 5.61
C SER A 227 17.40 12.99 4.62
N SER A 228 17.89 14.16 5.05
CA SER A 228 18.61 15.10 4.21
C SER A 228 20.04 15.38 4.71
N ARG A 229 21.02 14.96 3.91
CA ARG A 229 22.45 15.25 4.14
C ARG A 229 22.79 16.74 4.13
N HIS A 230 21.88 17.59 3.65
CA HIS A 230 22.07 19.04 3.58
C HIS A 230 21.35 19.80 4.70
N ALA A 231 20.43 19.16 5.42
CA ALA A 231 19.63 19.82 6.46
C ALA A 231 20.50 20.47 7.54
N ALA A 232 21.54 19.78 8.01
CA ALA A 232 22.47 20.32 9.01
C ALA A 232 23.16 21.61 8.53
N ARG A 233 23.60 21.65 7.28
CA ARG A 233 24.26 22.82 6.68
C ARG A 233 23.27 23.97 6.46
N LEU A 234 22.06 23.65 6.01
CA LEU A 234 20.99 24.62 5.80
C LEU A 234 20.56 25.29 7.11
N LEU A 235 20.38 24.49 8.18
CA LEU A 235 20.07 24.99 9.51
C LEU A 235 21.19 25.88 10.07
N ALA A 236 22.46 25.52 9.87
CA ALA A 236 23.58 26.35 10.28
C ALA A 236 23.57 27.74 9.59
N ILE A 237 23.30 27.77 8.27
CA ILE A 237 23.18 29.04 7.53
C ILE A 237 22.02 29.90 8.05
N LEU A 238 20.89 29.28 8.35
CA LEU A 238 19.71 29.99 8.89
C LEU A 238 19.96 30.51 10.31
N GLU A 239 20.67 29.75 11.15
CA GLU A 239 21.03 30.18 12.51
C GLU A 239 22.01 31.36 12.50
N GLU A 240 23.00 31.36 11.61
CA GLU A 240 23.89 32.52 11.40
C GLU A 240 23.12 33.80 11.00
N ARG A 241 21.96 33.63 10.34
CA ARG A 241 21.06 34.71 9.91
C ARG A 241 20.01 35.07 10.96
N GLY A 242 20.04 34.42 12.13
CA GLY A 242 19.14 34.71 13.24
C GLY A 242 17.79 33.99 13.20
N TRP A 243 17.71 32.85 12.51
CA TRP A 243 16.52 32.01 12.45
C TRP A 243 16.75 30.67 13.16
N ARG A 244 15.76 30.18 13.90
CA ARG A 244 15.75 28.83 14.48
C ARG A 244 14.49 28.07 14.12
N GLY A 245 14.63 26.76 14.03
CA GLY A 245 13.54 25.83 13.74
C GLY A 245 13.16 25.77 12.26
N TRP A 246 12.69 24.58 11.85
CA TRP A 246 12.24 24.31 10.48
C TRP A 246 10.72 24.22 10.41
N THR A 247 10.12 23.38 11.28
CA THR A 247 8.67 23.21 11.38
C THR A 247 8.01 24.36 12.16
N ARG A 248 8.65 24.88 13.20
CA ARG A 248 8.25 26.11 13.89
C ARG A 248 9.34 27.16 13.77
N ILE A 249 9.09 28.17 12.95
CA ILE A 249 10.05 29.23 12.65
C ILE A 249 10.08 30.22 13.81
N GLU A 250 11.25 30.42 14.41
CA GLU A 250 11.46 31.43 15.45
C GLU A 250 12.56 32.41 15.02
N ARG A 251 12.29 33.71 15.20
CA ARG A 251 13.32 34.74 15.04
C ARG A 251 14.13 34.82 16.32
N VAL A 252 15.43 34.52 16.25
CA VAL A 252 16.35 34.70 17.37
C VAL A 252 16.65 36.20 17.51
N PRO A 253 16.40 36.82 18.68
CA PRO A 253 16.80 38.20 18.91
C PRO A 253 18.32 38.34 18.74
N ALA A 254 18.77 39.37 18.02
CA ALA A 254 20.19 39.61 17.68
C ALA A 254 21.14 39.60 18.90
N GLU A 255 20.60 39.82 20.11
CA GLU A 255 21.34 39.81 21.37
C GLU A 255 21.86 38.42 21.80
N ARG A 256 21.26 37.31 21.31
CA ARG A 256 21.70 35.93 21.65
C ARG A 256 22.69 35.30 20.67
N LEU A 257 22.88 35.87 19.48
CA LEU A 257 23.82 35.33 18.47
C LEU A 257 25.30 35.54 18.86
N ASN A 258 25.59 36.42 19.81
CA ASN A 258 26.94 36.75 20.27
C ASN A 258 27.36 36.10 21.60
N THR A 259 26.57 35.17 22.15
CA THR A 259 26.85 34.55 23.45
C THR A 259 27.20 33.08 23.31
N GLU A 260 28.23 32.75 22.53
CA GLU A 260 29.03 31.55 22.77
C GLU A 260 30.41 31.65 22.10
N LEU A 261 31.30 32.42 22.74
CA LEU A 261 32.73 32.18 22.68
C LEU A 261 33.24 32.25 24.13
N PRO A 262 33.62 31.12 24.76
CA PRO A 262 34.22 31.18 26.08
C PRO A 262 35.59 31.89 25.96
N PRO A 263 35.96 32.75 26.91
CA PRO A 263 37.32 33.30 26.95
C PRO A 263 38.32 32.17 27.22
N SER A 264 39.49 32.34 26.61
CA SER A 264 40.64 31.43 26.50
C SER A 264 41.07 30.71 27.79
#